data_AF-A0A383C7L5-F1
#
_entry.id   AF-A0A383C7L5-F1
#
_cell.length_a   1.000
_cell.length_b   1.000
_cell.length_c   1.000
_cell.angle_alpha   90.00
_cell.angle_beta   90.00
_cell.angle_gamma   90.00
#
_symmetry.space_group_name_H-M   'P 1'
#
loop_
_entity.id
_entity.type
_entity.pdbx_description
1 polymer ?
#
loop_
_entity_poly.entity_id
_entity_poly.type
_entity_poly.pdbx_seq_one_letter_code
_entity_poly.pdbx_strand_id
1 'polypeptide(L)'
;AFTLAPHGTGAVTIVNQAGLNLAASTMGGTFSGTATTGNITQSGALAITGTSTLVTSADDGKIDLKDNSITNAFTGKLLITTNDTGSETDGDVEIDGGTTNLIIGLSTIEGDLDLVSGGTITDDGIATVRGTLTATTDASHSVITLNQLAVGGAFTLAPHGTGAVTIVNAAGLNLAASTVGGALSATATAGNITQSGALDIEGITTLVTTGQGADIDLAANGTGNAFTSELLITTNETNSDI
;
A
#
# COMPACT_ATOMS: atom_id res chain seq x y z
N ALA A 1 22.55 4.88 -14.60
CA ALA A 1 21.37 4.06 -14.92
C ALA A 1 21.76 2.98 -15.93
N PHE A 2 21.13 1.81 -15.89
CA PHE A 2 21.33 0.72 -16.87
C PHE A 2 19.97 0.20 -17.35
N THR A 3 19.92 -0.31 -18.58
CA THR A 3 18.71 -0.88 -19.20
C THR A 3 18.75 -2.40 -19.12
N LEU A 4 17.61 -3.01 -18.77
CA LEU A 4 17.41 -4.45 -18.73
C LEU A 4 16.40 -4.85 -19.79
N ALA A 5 16.83 -5.70 -20.73
CA ALA A 5 15.99 -6.21 -21.81
C ALA A 5 16.31 -7.70 -22.11
N PRO A 6 16.10 -8.61 -21.14
CA PRO A 6 16.25 -10.04 -21.40
C PRO A 6 15.24 -10.49 -22.47
N HIS A 7 15.61 -11.47 -23.29
CA HIS A 7 14.70 -12.06 -24.27
C HIS A 7 13.66 -12.96 -23.58
N GLY A 8 12.38 -12.79 -23.95
CA GLY A 8 11.30 -13.64 -23.48
C GLY A 8 11.12 -13.59 -21.95
N THR A 9 11.03 -14.76 -21.32
CA THR A 9 10.81 -14.92 -19.87
C THR A 9 12.11 -14.96 -19.05
N GLY A 10 13.20 -14.40 -19.58
CA GLY A 10 14.49 -14.38 -18.87
C GLY A 10 14.38 -13.64 -17.53
N ALA A 11 14.84 -14.29 -16.46
CA ALA A 11 14.91 -13.69 -15.14
C ALA A 11 16.13 -12.76 -15.02
N VAL A 12 15.99 -11.69 -14.25
CA VAL A 12 17.06 -10.74 -13.97
C VAL A 12 17.26 -10.63 -12.47
N THR A 13 18.50 -10.82 -12.02
CA THR A 13 18.90 -10.61 -10.63
C THR A 13 20.08 -9.64 -10.59
N ILE A 14 19.98 -8.62 -9.76
CA ILE A 14 21.01 -7.59 -9.59
C ILE A 14 21.21 -7.36 -8.10
N VAL A 15 22.47 -7.40 -7.66
CA VAL A 15 22.88 -6.95 -6.33
C VAL A 15 23.91 -5.85 -6.54
N ASN A 16 23.63 -4.65 -6.05
CA ASN A 16 24.55 -3.53 -6.14
C ASN A 16 24.69 -2.82 -4.79
N GLN A 17 25.89 -2.37 -4.48
CA GLN A 17 26.15 -1.68 -3.22
C GLN A 17 25.57 -0.26 -3.23
N ALA A 18 25.93 0.54 -4.22
CA ALA A 18 25.66 1.98 -4.25
C ALA A 18 24.18 2.37 -4.53
N GLY A 19 23.26 1.41 -4.65
CA GLY A 19 21.88 1.63 -5.06
C GLY A 19 21.59 1.19 -6.51
N LEU A 20 20.33 1.18 -6.88
CA LEU A 20 19.87 0.89 -8.23
C LEU A 20 19.20 2.14 -8.80
N ASN A 21 19.63 2.57 -9.99
CA ASN A 21 18.88 3.52 -10.80
C ASN A 21 18.51 2.82 -12.10
N LEU A 22 17.26 2.39 -12.18
CA LEU A 22 16.72 1.60 -13.27
C LEU A 22 16.32 2.54 -14.41
N ALA A 23 16.99 2.40 -15.56
CA ALA A 23 16.54 3.09 -16.77
C ALA A 23 15.33 2.36 -17.35
N ALA A 24 14.74 2.94 -18.40
CA ALA A 24 13.67 2.28 -19.16
C ALA A 24 14.05 0.83 -19.49
N SER A 25 13.22 -0.10 -19.03
CA SER A 25 13.53 -1.54 -19.03
C SER A 25 12.26 -2.37 -19.25
N THR A 26 12.38 -3.45 -20.01
CA THR A 26 11.27 -4.37 -20.29
C THR A 26 11.70 -5.79 -19.99
N MET A 27 10.99 -6.46 -19.09
CA MET A 27 11.35 -7.78 -18.58
C MET A 27 10.12 -8.69 -18.57
N GLY A 28 10.21 -9.78 -19.34
CA GLY A 28 9.14 -10.79 -19.39
C GLY A 28 9.18 -11.77 -18.22
N GLY A 29 10.38 -12.03 -17.68
CA GLY A 29 10.61 -12.90 -16.52
C GLY A 29 10.55 -12.16 -15.19
N THR A 30 10.97 -12.84 -14.11
CA THR A 30 11.09 -12.22 -12.78
C THR A 30 12.21 -11.21 -12.73
N PHE A 31 12.03 -10.13 -11.99
CA PHE A 31 13.07 -9.18 -11.64
C PHE A 31 13.39 -9.27 -10.15
N SER A 32 14.67 -9.27 -9.79
CA SER A 32 15.15 -9.22 -8.40
C SER A 32 16.25 -8.17 -8.31
N GLY A 33 15.97 -7.04 -7.66
CA GLY A 33 16.91 -5.95 -7.45
C GLY A 33 17.21 -5.77 -5.97
N THR A 34 18.49 -5.87 -5.60
CA THR A 34 18.98 -5.61 -4.24
C THR A 34 19.96 -4.45 -4.24
N ALA A 35 19.66 -3.43 -3.46
CA ALA A 35 20.56 -2.34 -3.12
C ALA A 35 21.07 -2.52 -1.69
N THR A 36 22.37 -2.80 -1.49
CA THR A 36 22.86 -3.16 -0.15
C THR A 36 23.18 -1.95 0.74
N THR A 37 23.54 -0.79 0.17
CA THR A 37 23.81 0.44 0.93
C THR A 37 23.16 1.69 0.35
N GLY A 38 22.29 1.55 -0.66
CA GLY A 38 21.65 2.68 -1.32
C GLY A 38 20.20 2.39 -1.62
N ASN A 39 19.57 3.31 -2.36
CA ASN A 39 18.16 3.26 -2.68
C ASN A 39 17.92 2.53 -4.01
N ILE A 40 16.68 2.11 -4.23
CA ILE A 40 16.19 1.72 -5.55
C ILE A 40 15.38 2.88 -6.10
N THR A 41 15.78 3.36 -7.28
CA THR A 41 15.17 4.50 -7.97
C THR A 41 14.97 4.18 -9.44
N GLN A 42 14.19 5.00 -10.14
CA GLN A 42 14.02 4.93 -11.59
C GLN A 42 14.41 6.22 -12.30
N SER A 43 14.82 6.07 -13.56
CA SER A 43 15.00 7.17 -14.52
C SER A 43 14.27 6.93 -15.84
N GLY A 44 13.54 5.82 -15.95
CA GLY A 44 12.65 5.54 -17.07
C GLY A 44 11.69 4.41 -16.75
N ALA A 45 10.67 4.25 -17.60
CA ALA A 45 9.56 3.33 -17.37
C ALA A 45 10.00 1.87 -17.28
N LEU A 46 9.49 1.18 -16.27
CA LEU A 46 9.68 -0.24 -16.04
C LEU A 46 8.44 -1.01 -16.48
N ALA A 47 8.60 -1.91 -17.45
CA ALA A 47 7.56 -2.84 -17.87
C ALA A 47 7.97 -4.27 -17.49
N ILE A 48 7.43 -4.77 -16.38
CA ILE A 48 7.81 -6.06 -15.79
C ILE A 48 6.59 -6.95 -15.66
N THR A 49 6.56 -8.04 -16.44
CA THR A 49 5.42 -8.94 -16.41
C THR A 49 5.53 -10.03 -15.36
N GLY A 50 6.76 -10.43 -15.02
CA GLY A 50 7.01 -11.37 -13.93
C GLY A 50 6.98 -10.71 -12.56
N THR A 51 7.11 -11.53 -11.53
CA THR A 51 7.28 -11.07 -10.15
C THR A 51 8.49 -10.15 -10.00
N SER A 52 8.30 -9.02 -9.33
CA SER A 52 9.35 -8.07 -8.97
C SER A 52 9.71 -8.21 -7.50
N THR A 53 10.98 -8.46 -7.19
CA THR A 53 11.52 -8.48 -5.83
C THR A 53 12.45 -7.28 -5.67
N LEU A 54 12.13 -6.39 -4.74
CA LEU A 54 12.84 -5.15 -4.48
C LEU A 54 13.35 -5.17 -3.04
N VAL A 55 14.66 -5.05 -2.86
CA VAL A 55 15.31 -5.14 -1.55
C VAL A 55 16.27 -3.98 -1.32
N THR A 56 16.07 -3.23 -0.26
CA THR A 56 17.10 -2.35 0.34
C THR A 56 17.58 -2.97 1.65
N SER A 57 18.89 -3.08 1.85
CA SER A 57 19.44 -3.80 3.02
C SER A 57 20.08 -2.91 4.09
N ALA A 58 20.43 -1.67 3.75
CA ALA A 58 20.93 -0.72 4.73
C ALA A 58 19.80 -0.06 5.49
N ASP A 59 20.13 0.51 6.64
CA ASP A 59 19.31 1.50 7.35
C ASP A 59 18.83 2.59 6.38
N ASP A 60 17.58 3.03 6.59
CA ASP A 60 16.94 4.12 5.85
C ASP A 60 16.87 3.91 4.33
N GLY A 61 17.01 2.65 3.87
CA GLY A 61 17.07 2.33 2.45
C GLY A 61 15.69 2.45 1.79
N LYS A 62 15.54 3.41 0.88
CA LYS A 62 14.26 3.73 0.23
C LYS A 62 14.08 3.08 -1.14
N ILE A 63 12.83 2.86 -1.52
CA ILE A 63 12.42 2.47 -2.87
C ILE A 63 11.52 3.57 -3.43
N ASP A 64 12.00 4.30 -4.43
CA ASP A 64 11.28 5.38 -5.10
C ASP A 64 11.09 5.03 -6.58
N LEU A 65 9.93 4.48 -6.90
CA LEU A 65 9.47 4.15 -8.25
C LEU A 65 8.17 4.90 -8.58
N LYS A 66 7.98 6.07 -7.99
CA LYS A 66 6.81 6.93 -8.17
C LYS A 66 7.26 8.28 -8.75
N ASP A 67 7.26 8.38 -10.08
CA ASP A 67 7.55 9.63 -10.78
C ASP A 67 6.39 9.94 -11.74
N ASN A 68 5.74 11.07 -11.56
CA ASN A 68 4.58 11.50 -12.36
C ASN A 68 4.87 11.64 -13.87
N SER A 69 6.15 11.68 -14.27
CA SER A 69 6.58 11.70 -15.67
C SER A 69 6.92 10.33 -16.25
N ILE A 70 6.90 9.27 -15.42
CA ILE A 70 7.28 7.91 -15.77
C ILE A 70 6.11 6.95 -15.50
N THR A 71 5.57 6.36 -16.56
CA THR A 71 4.51 5.35 -16.43
C THR A 71 5.11 3.95 -16.40
N ASN A 72 5.17 3.35 -15.22
CA ASN A 72 5.53 1.94 -15.10
C ASN A 72 4.36 1.02 -15.50
N ALA A 73 4.67 -0.27 -15.63
CA ALA A 73 3.71 -1.33 -15.86
C ALA A 73 4.20 -2.60 -15.16
N PHE A 74 3.76 -2.81 -13.92
CA PHE A 74 3.98 -4.06 -13.19
C PHE A 74 2.73 -4.92 -13.32
N THR A 75 2.85 -6.11 -13.92
CA THR A 75 1.70 -7.04 -13.99
C THR A 75 1.87 -8.27 -13.10
N GLY A 76 3.08 -8.50 -12.59
CA GLY A 76 3.36 -9.52 -11.58
C GLY A 76 3.25 -8.96 -10.16
N LYS A 77 3.42 -9.84 -9.17
CA LYS A 77 3.49 -9.42 -7.76
C LYS A 77 4.72 -8.55 -7.49
N LEU A 78 4.60 -7.63 -6.55
CA LEU A 78 5.72 -6.94 -5.92
C LEU A 78 6.00 -7.59 -4.56
N LEU A 79 7.26 -7.97 -4.34
CA LEU A 79 7.77 -8.50 -3.07
C LEU A 79 8.80 -7.50 -2.60
N ILE A 80 8.51 -6.82 -1.50
CA ILE A 80 9.28 -5.67 -1.06
C ILE A 80 9.91 -5.96 0.30
N THR A 81 11.18 -5.61 0.45
CA THR A 81 11.87 -5.62 1.73
C THR A 81 12.69 -4.35 1.85
N THR A 82 12.30 -3.48 2.76
CA THR A 82 13.17 -2.39 3.22
C THR A 82 13.71 -2.71 4.61
N ASN A 83 14.77 -2.02 5.01
CA ASN A 83 15.38 -2.20 6.32
C ASN A 83 15.56 -0.82 6.96
N ASP A 84 15.15 -0.72 8.21
CA ASP A 84 15.42 0.41 9.08
C ASP A 84 15.43 -0.13 10.51
N THR A 85 16.56 0.03 11.19
CA THR A 85 16.83 -0.47 12.55
C THR A 85 16.65 0.60 13.62
N GLY A 86 16.39 1.84 13.20
CA GLY A 86 16.03 2.96 14.06
C GLY A 86 14.62 2.84 14.63
N SER A 87 14.29 3.81 15.49
CA SER A 87 12.92 4.00 16.00
C SER A 87 12.03 4.80 15.04
N GLU A 88 12.63 5.44 14.05
CA GLU A 88 11.92 6.17 13.00
C GLU A 88 11.32 5.19 11.99
N THR A 89 10.73 5.68 10.91
CA THR A 89 10.14 4.86 9.84
C THR A 89 10.64 5.36 8.50
N ASP A 90 11.95 5.29 8.26
CA ASP A 90 12.64 5.89 7.11
C ASP A 90 12.82 4.94 5.92
N GLY A 91 12.55 3.64 6.10
CA GLY A 91 12.59 2.60 5.05
C GLY A 91 11.43 2.67 4.05
N ASP A 92 11.20 3.85 3.46
CA ASP A 92 10.00 4.17 2.68
C ASP A 92 9.96 3.51 1.31
N VAL A 93 8.73 3.30 0.83
CA VAL A 93 8.43 2.69 -0.46
C VAL A 93 7.34 3.49 -1.17
N GLU A 94 7.67 4.03 -2.34
CA GLU A 94 6.73 4.68 -3.25
C GLU A 94 6.71 3.95 -4.59
N ILE A 95 5.52 3.50 -5.02
CA ILE A 95 5.34 2.78 -6.28
C ILE A 95 4.17 3.37 -7.06
N ASP A 96 4.44 3.80 -8.30
CA ASP A 96 3.40 4.00 -9.30
C ASP A 96 3.41 2.82 -10.28
N GLY A 97 2.27 2.12 -10.39
CA GLY A 97 2.07 1.01 -11.33
C GLY A 97 1.62 1.44 -12.73
N GLY A 98 1.46 2.73 -12.97
CA GLY A 98 0.85 3.28 -14.17
C GLY A 98 -0.55 2.70 -14.37
N THR A 99 -0.87 2.25 -15.57
CA THR A 99 -2.22 1.76 -15.90
C THR A 99 -2.50 0.32 -15.47
N THR A 100 -1.52 -0.41 -14.94
CA THR A 100 -1.69 -1.83 -14.58
C THR A 100 -2.12 -1.98 -13.12
N ASN A 101 -2.73 -3.12 -12.80
CA ASN A 101 -3.01 -3.47 -11.41
C ASN A 101 -1.70 -3.57 -10.61
N LEU A 102 -1.73 -3.13 -9.36
CA LEU A 102 -0.66 -3.40 -8.40
C LEU A 102 -1.06 -4.55 -7.49
N ILE A 103 -0.17 -5.53 -7.36
CA ILE A 103 -0.37 -6.71 -6.51
C ILE A 103 0.80 -6.77 -5.53
N ILE A 104 0.54 -6.49 -4.25
CA ILE A 104 1.54 -6.58 -3.19
C ILE A 104 1.55 -8.01 -2.66
N GLY A 105 2.68 -8.68 -2.75
CA GLY A 105 2.89 -9.99 -2.13
C GLY A 105 3.37 -9.85 -0.68
N LEU A 106 3.84 -10.98 -0.12
CA LEU A 106 4.54 -10.99 1.16
C LEU A 106 5.67 -9.94 1.17
N SER A 107 5.52 -8.91 2.00
CA SER A 107 6.42 -7.76 2.02
C SER A 107 6.65 -7.25 3.44
N THR A 108 7.83 -6.68 3.66
CA THR A 108 8.24 -6.03 4.90
C THR A 108 8.72 -4.63 4.56
N ILE A 109 7.97 -3.62 4.99
CA ILE A 109 8.27 -2.21 4.78
C ILE A 109 8.49 -1.60 6.16
N GLU A 110 9.73 -1.22 6.44
CA GLU A 110 10.10 -0.62 7.73
C GLU A 110 9.80 0.89 7.79
N GLY A 111 9.42 1.51 6.67
CA GLY A 111 8.94 2.89 6.57
C GLY A 111 7.46 3.01 6.19
N ASP A 112 7.16 4.07 5.43
CA ASP A 112 5.85 4.30 4.82
C ASP A 112 5.69 3.55 3.48
N LEU A 113 4.45 3.23 3.11
CA LEU A 113 4.09 2.61 1.83
C LEU A 113 3.10 3.48 1.06
N ASP A 114 3.50 4.01 -0.09
CA ASP A 114 2.67 4.80 -1.00
C ASP A 114 2.49 4.08 -2.34
N LEU A 115 1.24 3.76 -2.68
CA LEU A 115 0.87 3.03 -3.89
C LEU A 115 -0.08 3.87 -4.75
N VAL A 116 0.26 3.99 -6.04
CA VAL A 116 -0.57 4.61 -7.07
C VAL A 116 -0.79 3.67 -8.24
N SER A 117 -2.01 3.58 -8.73
CA SER A 117 -2.34 2.73 -9.89
C SER A 117 -3.61 3.21 -10.61
N GLY A 118 -3.58 3.18 -11.94
CA GLY A 118 -4.79 3.29 -12.77
C GLY A 118 -5.62 2.01 -12.80
N GLY A 119 -5.02 0.88 -12.38
CA GLY A 119 -5.68 -0.39 -12.15
C GLY A 119 -6.09 -0.59 -10.70
N THR A 120 -6.42 -1.82 -10.34
CA THR A 120 -6.74 -2.18 -8.94
C THR A 120 -5.48 -2.27 -8.10
N ILE A 121 -5.57 -1.93 -6.81
CA ILE A 121 -4.53 -2.22 -5.82
C ILE A 121 -5.00 -3.40 -4.97
N THR A 122 -4.22 -4.49 -4.96
CA THR A 122 -4.56 -5.73 -4.25
C THR A 122 -3.37 -6.33 -3.51
N ASP A 123 -3.63 -7.22 -2.56
CA ASP A 123 -2.60 -8.05 -1.92
C ASP A 123 -2.81 -9.56 -2.15
N ASP A 124 -1.68 -10.29 -2.14
CA ASP A 124 -1.64 -11.75 -2.22
C ASP A 124 -0.46 -12.28 -1.38
N GLY A 125 -0.54 -11.94 -0.09
CA GLY A 125 0.41 -12.19 0.98
C GLY A 125 0.33 -11.09 2.04
N ILE A 126 0.81 -11.35 3.25
CA ILE A 126 0.81 -10.35 4.32
C ILE A 126 1.80 -9.23 3.99
N ALA A 127 1.34 -7.98 3.95
CA ALA A 127 2.20 -6.81 3.86
C ALA A 127 2.33 -6.15 5.24
N THR A 128 3.53 -6.20 5.83
CA THR A 128 3.85 -5.48 7.06
C THR A 128 4.38 -4.09 6.70
N VAL A 129 3.80 -3.05 7.28
CA VAL A 129 4.23 -1.65 7.11
C VAL A 129 4.37 -1.03 8.49
N ARG A 130 5.58 -0.61 8.87
CA ARG A 130 5.81 -0.04 10.20
C ARG A 130 5.21 1.38 10.31
N GLY A 131 5.33 2.15 9.23
CA GLY A 131 4.77 3.50 9.08
C GLY A 131 3.34 3.53 8.55
N THR A 132 3.03 4.54 7.74
CA THR A 132 1.72 4.79 7.14
C THR A 132 1.52 4.03 5.82
N LEU A 133 0.25 3.82 5.46
CA LEU A 133 -0.14 3.28 4.15
C LEU A 133 -0.99 4.31 3.40
N THR A 134 -0.56 4.67 2.20
CA THR A 134 -1.35 5.43 1.24
C THR A 134 -1.64 4.56 0.02
N ALA A 135 -2.92 4.40 -0.32
CA ALA A 135 -3.35 3.66 -1.50
C ALA A 135 -4.29 4.52 -2.34
N THR A 136 -3.87 4.80 -3.57
CA THR A 136 -4.60 5.65 -4.52
C THR A 136 -4.84 4.89 -5.81
N THR A 137 -6.10 4.80 -6.25
CA THR A 137 -6.36 4.52 -7.66
C THR A 137 -6.72 5.81 -8.37
N ASP A 138 -6.21 6.02 -9.58
CA ASP A 138 -6.32 7.31 -10.28
C ASP A 138 -7.10 7.25 -11.60
N ALA A 139 -7.64 6.07 -11.94
CA ALA A 139 -8.45 5.86 -13.13
C ALA A 139 -9.53 4.80 -12.95
N SER A 140 -10.42 4.72 -13.95
CA SER A 140 -11.32 3.57 -14.22
C SER A 140 -12.28 3.16 -13.11
N HIS A 141 -12.44 3.97 -12.07
CA HIS A 141 -13.19 3.58 -10.86
C HIS A 141 -12.61 2.33 -10.20
N SER A 142 -11.29 2.15 -10.32
CA SER A 142 -10.59 0.96 -9.86
C SER A 142 -10.68 0.80 -8.34
N VAL A 143 -10.82 -0.44 -7.89
CA VAL A 143 -10.98 -0.79 -6.47
C VAL A 143 -9.64 -0.96 -5.77
N ILE A 144 -9.67 -0.80 -4.44
CA ILE A 144 -8.57 -1.13 -3.53
C ILE A 144 -9.02 -2.29 -2.64
N THR A 145 -8.33 -3.41 -2.69
CA THR A 145 -8.62 -4.59 -1.85
C THR A 145 -7.33 -5.06 -1.19
N LEU A 146 -7.07 -4.58 0.02
CA LEU A 146 -5.89 -4.94 0.82
C LEU A 146 -6.33 -5.66 2.09
N ASN A 147 -6.54 -6.97 1.98
CA ASN A 147 -7.18 -7.77 3.03
C ASN A 147 -6.21 -8.63 3.84
N GLN A 148 -4.90 -8.40 3.70
CA GLN A 148 -3.83 -9.10 4.40
C GLN A 148 -2.76 -8.09 4.85
N LEU A 149 -3.14 -7.14 5.71
CA LEU A 149 -2.23 -6.08 6.17
C LEU A 149 -1.78 -6.25 7.62
N ALA A 150 -0.59 -5.73 7.92
CA ALA A 150 -0.08 -5.45 9.26
C ALA A 150 0.60 -4.06 9.26
N VAL A 151 -0.21 -3.01 9.19
CA VAL A 151 0.22 -1.60 9.20
C VAL A 151 0.17 -1.06 10.64
N GLY A 152 1.25 -0.39 11.07
CA GLY A 152 1.36 0.26 12.37
C GLY A 152 0.84 1.69 12.41
N GLY A 153 0.95 2.42 11.29
CA GLY A 153 0.53 3.81 11.16
C GLY A 153 -0.88 4.02 10.60
N ALA A 154 -1.12 5.24 10.12
CA ALA A 154 -2.41 5.65 9.57
C ALA A 154 -2.61 5.19 8.12
N PHE A 155 -3.87 5.16 7.69
CA PHE A 155 -4.32 4.75 6.36
C PHE A 155 -4.92 5.94 5.61
N THR A 156 -4.37 6.26 4.44
CA THR A 156 -4.95 7.21 3.49
C THR A 156 -5.48 6.45 2.28
N LEU A 157 -6.78 6.58 2.01
CA LEU A 157 -7.48 5.80 0.99
C LEU A 157 -8.14 6.75 -0.01
N ALA A 158 -7.77 6.62 -1.28
CA ALA A 158 -8.27 7.49 -2.34
C ALA A 158 -8.52 6.69 -3.63
N PRO A 159 -9.55 5.83 -3.69
CA PRO A 159 -9.94 5.22 -4.94
C PRO A 159 -10.51 6.26 -5.92
N HIS A 160 -10.27 6.08 -7.21
CA HIS A 160 -10.81 6.95 -8.25
C HIS A 160 -12.33 6.86 -8.31
N GLY A 161 -13.03 7.99 -8.33
CA GLY A 161 -14.49 8.06 -8.51
C GLY A 161 -15.24 7.06 -7.61
N THR A 162 -16.11 6.21 -8.18
CA THR A 162 -16.90 5.21 -7.45
C THR A 162 -16.14 3.94 -7.04
N GLY A 163 -14.80 3.95 -7.06
CA GLY A 163 -14.01 2.78 -6.65
C GLY A 163 -14.26 2.45 -5.18
N ALA A 164 -14.48 1.17 -4.89
CA ALA A 164 -14.68 0.67 -3.54
C ALA A 164 -13.34 0.34 -2.85
N VAL A 165 -13.35 0.35 -1.52
CA VAL A 165 -12.20 0.00 -0.69
C VAL A 165 -12.57 -1.13 0.26
N THR A 166 -11.74 -2.17 0.29
CA THR A 166 -11.76 -3.20 1.33
C THR A 166 -10.38 -3.26 1.97
N ILE A 167 -10.31 -3.02 3.28
CA ILE A 167 -9.08 -3.16 4.06
C ILE A 167 -9.30 -4.08 5.26
N VAL A 168 -8.32 -4.95 5.52
CA VAL A 168 -8.27 -5.77 6.73
C VAL A 168 -6.87 -5.65 7.31
N ASN A 169 -6.77 -5.10 8.51
CA ASN A 169 -5.50 -4.95 9.21
C ASN A 169 -5.43 -5.86 10.44
N ALA A 170 -4.29 -6.51 10.63
CA ALA A 170 -4.04 -7.39 11.77
C ALA A 170 -4.13 -6.63 13.10
N ALA A 171 -3.68 -5.37 13.14
CA ALA A 171 -3.73 -4.49 14.30
C ALA A 171 -5.06 -3.70 14.38
N GLY A 172 -4.99 -2.45 14.86
CA GLY A 172 -6.08 -1.47 14.73
C GLY A 172 -6.11 -0.82 13.35
N LEU A 173 -7.07 0.05 13.11
CA LEU A 173 -7.08 0.95 11.95
C LEU A 173 -7.09 2.38 12.46
N ASN A 174 -6.16 3.21 12.00
CA ASN A 174 -6.26 4.66 12.13
C ASN A 174 -6.50 5.24 10.74
N LEU A 175 -7.74 5.63 10.46
CA LEU A 175 -8.10 6.19 9.17
C LEU A 175 -7.71 7.68 9.13
N ALA A 176 -6.72 8.02 8.30
CA ALA A 176 -6.41 9.40 7.96
C ALA A 176 -7.48 9.98 7.03
N ALA A 177 -7.33 11.25 6.67
CA ALA A 177 -8.26 11.91 5.75
C ALA A 177 -8.37 11.11 4.45
N SER A 178 -9.58 10.67 4.11
CA SER A 178 -9.83 9.73 3.01
C SER A 178 -11.15 10.07 2.31
N THR A 179 -11.16 9.96 0.98
CA THR A 179 -12.34 10.16 0.14
C THR A 179 -12.59 8.91 -0.68
N VAL A 180 -13.76 8.30 -0.50
CA VAL A 180 -14.13 7.01 -1.13
C VAL A 180 -15.50 7.14 -1.78
N GLY A 181 -15.52 7.35 -3.09
CA GLY A 181 -16.77 7.45 -3.87
C GLY A 181 -17.56 6.14 -3.96
N GLY A 182 -16.94 5.01 -3.62
CA GLY A 182 -17.58 3.69 -3.53
C GLY A 182 -17.92 3.29 -2.11
N ALA A 183 -18.13 1.98 -1.90
CA ALA A 183 -18.28 1.42 -0.56
C ALA A 183 -16.93 1.33 0.18
N LEU A 184 -16.94 1.51 1.49
CA LEU A 184 -15.80 1.23 2.37
C LEU A 184 -16.12 0.03 3.26
N SER A 185 -15.28 -1.01 3.21
CA SER A 185 -15.27 -2.10 4.18
C SER A 185 -13.93 -2.08 4.93
N ALA A 186 -13.96 -1.79 6.22
CA ALA A 186 -12.77 -1.66 7.04
C ALA A 186 -12.84 -2.59 8.26
N THR A 187 -11.89 -3.52 8.36
CA THR A 187 -11.82 -4.50 9.44
C THR A 187 -10.50 -4.39 10.21
N ALA A 188 -10.59 -4.20 11.52
CA ALA A 188 -9.45 -4.30 12.45
C ALA A 188 -9.56 -5.61 13.24
N THR A 189 -8.56 -6.49 13.16
CA THR A 189 -8.72 -7.84 13.72
C THR A 189 -8.39 -7.94 15.20
N ALA A 190 -7.52 -7.07 15.72
CA ALA A 190 -7.08 -7.09 17.12
C ALA A 190 -7.26 -5.76 17.86
N GLY A 191 -7.28 -4.63 17.16
CA GLY A 191 -7.36 -3.29 17.77
C GLY A 191 -8.59 -2.50 17.33
N ASN A 192 -8.64 -1.26 17.80
CA ASN A 192 -9.73 -0.33 17.55
C ASN A 192 -9.72 0.19 16.10
N ILE A 193 -10.87 0.65 15.63
CA ILE A 193 -10.95 1.55 14.46
C ILE A 193 -11.05 2.97 14.98
N THR A 194 -10.05 3.78 14.69
CA THR A 194 -10.00 5.20 14.99
C THR A 194 -9.81 6.00 13.71
N GLN A 195 -9.79 7.33 13.84
CA GLN A 195 -9.46 8.22 12.75
C GLN A 195 -8.61 9.40 13.22
N SER A 196 -7.84 9.94 12.29
CA SER A 196 -7.01 11.13 12.48
C SER A 196 -7.33 12.26 11.49
N GLY A 197 -8.23 12.01 10.53
CA GLY A 197 -8.71 13.00 9.57
C GLY A 197 -10.19 12.81 9.24
N ALA A 198 -10.75 13.74 8.46
CA ALA A 198 -12.13 13.66 8.00
C ALA A 198 -12.31 12.54 6.96
N LEU A 199 -13.38 11.78 7.09
CA LEU A 199 -13.77 10.74 6.13
C LEU A 199 -14.95 11.24 5.29
N ASP A 200 -14.82 11.12 3.97
CA ASP A 200 -15.88 11.40 3.00
C ASP A 200 -16.17 10.12 2.20
N ILE A 201 -17.29 9.47 2.49
CA ILE A 201 -17.65 8.16 1.93
C ILE A 201 -19.06 8.23 1.35
N GLU A 202 -19.14 8.06 0.03
CA GLU A 202 -20.40 8.11 -0.69
C GLU A 202 -21.19 6.80 -0.61
N GLY A 203 -20.50 5.65 -0.66
CA GLY A 203 -21.13 4.33 -0.59
C GLY A 203 -21.38 3.84 0.83
N ILE A 204 -21.86 2.59 0.94
CA ILE A 204 -22.08 1.92 2.24
C ILE A 204 -20.74 1.83 2.97
N THR A 205 -20.75 2.23 4.24
CA THR A 205 -19.60 2.11 5.13
C THR A 205 -19.84 0.94 6.08
N THR A 206 -18.96 -0.05 6.06
CA THR A 206 -18.95 -1.19 6.99
C THR A 206 -17.68 -1.15 7.81
N LEU A 207 -17.82 -1.08 9.13
CA LEU A 207 -16.71 -1.05 10.08
C LEU A 207 -16.82 -2.25 11.01
N VAL A 208 -15.74 -3.02 11.11
CA VAL A 208 -15.72 -4.26 11.89
C VAL A 208 -14.49 -4.30 12.79
N THR A 209 -14.69 -4.44 14.10
CA THR A 209 -13.64 -4.89 15.01
C THR A 209 -13.90 -6.33 15.44
N THR A 210 -12.88 -7.17 15.43
CA THR A 210 -12.99 -8.56 15.94
C THR A 210 -12.17 -8.78 17.22
N GLY A 211 -11.30 -7.85 17.57
CA GLY A 211 -10.55 -7.86 18.83
C GLY A 211 -11.51 -7.77 20.02
N GLN A 212 -11.21 -8.49 21.10
CA GLN A 212 -12.02 -8.43 22.31
C GLN A 212 -11.87 -7.05 22.96
N GLY A 213 -12.98 -6.34 23.15
CA GLY A 213 -12.97 -5.00 23.74
C GLY A 213 -12.40 -3.93 22.79
N ALA A 214 -12.53 -4.13 21.48
CA ALA A 214 -12.01 -3.24 20.46
C ALA A 214 -13.09 -2.26 19.96
N ASP A 215 -12.89 -0.99 20.27
CA ASP A 215 -13.85 0.07 19.98
C ASP A 215 -13.78 0.61 18.54
N ILE A 216 -14.82 1.36 18.18
CA ILE A 216 -14.84 2.21 16.98
C ILE A 216 -15.06 3.67 17.42
N ASP A 217 -14.01 4.48 17.34
CA ASP A 217 -14.04 5.91 17.66
C ASP A 217 -13.77 6.76 16.40
N LEU A 218 -14.86 7.31 15.86
CA LEU A 218 -14.85 8.23 14.74
C LEU A 218 -15.22 9.67 15.15
N ALA A 219 -14.85 10.09 16.36
CA ALA A 219 -15.01 11.46 16.82
C ALA A 219 -13.67 12.23 16.93
N ALA A 220 -12.54 11.51 16.93
CA ALA A 220 -11.22 12.06 17.23
C ALA A 220 -10.50 12.84 16.10
N ASN A 221 -11.23 13.39 15.11
CA ASN A 221 -10.64 14.08 13.93
C ASN A 221 -10.77 15.63 13.97
N GLY A 222 -11.44 16.20 14.98
CA GLY A 222 -11.71 17.64 15.08
C GLY A 222 -12.58 18.26 13.96
N THR A 223 -13.14 17.45 13.06
CA THR A 223 -13.91 17.85 11.87
C THR A 223 -15.09 16.89 11.63
N GLY A 224 -16.11 17.26 10.86
CA GLY A 224 -17.22 16.33 10.59
C GLY A 224 -16.82 15.22 9.62
N ASN A 225 -17.36 14.01 9.80
CA ASN A 225 -17.35 12.98 8.76
C ASN A 225 -18.58 13.13 7.86
N ALA A 226 -18.42 12.79 6.58
CA ALA A 226 -19.49 12.74 5.60
C ALA A 226 -19.74 11.28 5.18
N PHE A 227 -20.68 10.62 5.85
CA PHE A 227 -21.21 9.32 5.43
C PHE A 227 -22.57 9.55 4.78
N THR A 228 -22.67 9.37 3.47
CA THR A 228 -23.91 9.72 2.72
C THR A 228 -24.85 8.53 2.49
N SER A 229 -24.39 7.31 2.80
CA SER A 229 -25.14 6.07 2.71
C SER A 229 -25.24 5.36 4.09
N GLU A 230 -25.68 4.10 4.09
CA GLU A 230 -25.78 3.28 5.30
C GLU A 230 -24.42 3.09 5.99
N LEU A 231 -24.40 3.23 7.31
CA LEU A 231 -23.27 2.93 8.18
C LEU A 231 -23.59 1.66 8.98
N LEU A 232 -22.85 0.59 8.70
CA LEU A 232 -22.95 -0.69 9.36
C LEU A 232 -21.75 -0.88 10.29
N ILE A 233 -22.02 -1.08 11.58
CA ILE A 233 -20.99 -1.23 12.62
C ILE A 233 -21.14 -2.60 13.27
N THR A 234 -20.01 -3.30 13.39
CA THR A 234 -19.90 -4.52 14.20
C THR A 234 -18.69 -4.39 15.10
N THR A 235 -18.91 -4.46 16.42
CA THR A 235 -17.83 -4.54 17.39
C THR A 235 -17.90 -5.87 18.13
N ASN A 236 -16.73 -6.36 18.56
CA ASN A 236 -16.64 -7.51 19.47
C ASN A 236 -16.41 -7.03 20.91
N GLU A 237 -17.32 -6.15 21.36
CA GLU A 237 -17.32 -5.65 22.72
C GLU A 237 -17.79 -6.72 23.70
N THR A 238 -17.02 -6.93 24.77
CA THR A 238 -17.40 -7.85 25.86
C THR A 238 -18.11 -7.13 27.01
N ASN A 239 -18.14 -5.79 27.00
CA ASN A 239 -18.76 -4.98 28.03
C ASN A 239 -19.77 -3.99 27.43
N SER A 240 -20.89 -3.78 28.13
CA SER A 240 -21.85 -2.73 27.79
C SER A 240 -21.32 -1.38 28.29
N ASP A 241 -20.68 -0.60 27.45
CA ASP A 241 -20.45 0.80 27.77
C ASP A 241 -21.79 1.55 27.71
N ILE A 242 -22.22 2.05 28.87
CA ILE A 242 -23.46 2.80 29.12
C ILE A 242 -23.18 4.29 28.97
#